data_AF-A0A849ULM8-F1
#
_entry.id   AF-A0A849ULM8-F1
#
_cell.length_a   1.000
_cell.length_b   1.000
_cell.length_c   1.000
_cell.angle_alpha   90.00
_cell.angle_beta   90.00
_cell.angle_gamma   90.00
#
_symmetry.space_group_name_H-M   'P 1'
#
loop_
_entity.id
_entity.type
_entity.pdbx_description
1 polymer ?
#
loop_
_entity_poly.entity_id
_entity_poly.type
_entity_poly.pdbx_seq_one_letter_code
_entity_poly.pdbx_strand_id
1 'polypeptide(L)'
;MELFEGTPSVNPKPGAGTAPLAARMRPRTLDEIAGQDHILGASKLLRRAIEADRISSVILYGPPGCGKTSLAEVIALVTDRRFERTSGVLANVAILRKLLEQAAGWKKIHRQDTILFIDEIHRFNKSQQDVLLPYVESGDIILIGATTHNPFFFINTPLNSRSQIFQLNPLSEEAIKTVLKRAMEHPAGLNGLVTADDDALEHLATVCEGDARRALNALEIAALTTPPGKDGVVHLTRHETEESVQKKAVSYDHDEDEHYDTISAFIKSVRGSDANAAIYWLAKMVYAGEDPRFIARRLVILASEDIGNADPRGLSVAIAAMQAVDFVGMPEARIILAQATTYLACAPKSNASYLAIDAALADVESGRTLPVPDHLKNAPHPGKGDVQYQYAHDGTDHFVDQEYVPTDRVYYAPTDQGYEETIRKRLEHWASMRKKKK
;
A
#
# COMPACT_ATOMS: atom_id res chain seq x y z
N MET A 1 -22.69 -41.43 57.59
CA MET A 1 -23.24 -41.18 56.24
C MET A 1 -22.41 -40.08 55.61
N GLU A 2 -21.29 -40.49 55.01
CA GLU A 2 -20.58 -39.67 54.04
C GLU A 2 -21.35 -39.79 52.72
N LEU A 3 -21.76 -38.67 52.15
CA LEU A 3 -22.42 -38.58 50.86
C LEU A 3 -21.77 -37.41 50.12
N PHE A 4 -21.48 -37.65 48.83
CA PHE A 4 -20.79 -36.79 47.85
C PHE A 4 -19.25 -36.89 47.92
N GLU A 5 -18.64 -37.98 47.46
CA GLU A 5 -18.40 -38.37 46.04
C GLU A 5 -17.78 -37.26 45.17
N GLY A 6 -16.64 -37.63 44.58
CA GLY A 6 -15.67 -36.75 43.96
C GLY A 6 -16.21 -36.02 42.73
N THR A 7 -15.78 -34.77 42.63
CA THR A 7 -15.87 -34.00 41.39
C THR A 7 -15.09 -34.72 40.29
N PRO A 8 -15.70 -34.97 39.11
CA PRO A 8 -14.98 -35.57 37.99
C PRO A 8 -13.87 -34.61 37.55
N SER A 9 -12.67 -35.14 37.32
CA SER A 9 -11.58 -34.38 36.70
C SER A 9 -12.05 -33.87 35.35
N VAL A 10 -12.18 -32.55 35.22
CA VAL A 10 -12.47 -31.89 33.96
C VAL A 10 -11.33 -32.19 33.00
N ASN A 11 -11.61 -32.96 31.96
CA ASN A 11 -10.69 -33.17 30.85
C ASN A 11 -10.17 -31.81 30.36
N PRO A 12 -8.87 -31.67 30.05
CA PRO A 12 -8.33 -30.39 29.58
C PRO A 12 -9.07 -30.00 28.29
N LYS A 13 -9.65 -28.79 28.28
CA LYS A 13 -10.28 -28.21 27.10
C LYS A 13 -9.28 -28.23 25.93
N PRO A 14 -9.70 -28.58 24.70
CA PRO A 14 -8.86 -28.41 23.52
C PRO A 14 -8.40 -26.94 23.47
N GLY A 15 -7.09 -26.69 23.52
CA GLY A 15 -6.54 -25.32 23.46
C GLY A 15 -6.04 -24.71 24.77
N ALA A 16 -5.77 -25.48 25.83
CA ALA A 16 -5.23 -24.97 27.11
C ALA A 16 -3.77 -24.43 27.07
N GLY A 17 -3.31 -23.89 25.94
CA GLY A 17 -2.08 -23.10 25.86
C GLY A 17 -2.40 -21.62 26.08
N THR A 18 -1.58 -20.90 26.85
CA THR A 18 -1.75 -19.45 27.09
C THR A 18 -1.48 -18.57 25.85
N ALA A 19 -0.95 -19.16 24.77
CA ALA A 19 -0.62 -18.48 23.53
C ALA A 19 -1.50 -18.98 22.36
N PRO A 20 -1.84 -18.11 21.38
CA PRO A 20 -2.62 -18.47 20.19
C PRO A 20 -1.99 -19.62 19.39
N LEU A 21 -2.80 -20.44 18.72
CA LEU A 21 -2.34 -21.59 17.93
C LEU A 21 -1.29 -21.19 16.89
N ALA A 22 -1.48 -20.04 16.22
CA ALA A 22 -0.51 -19.52 15.25
C ALA A 22 0.88 -19.25 15.85
N ALA A 23 0.97 -18.89 17.14
CA ALA A 23 2.25 -18.72 17.84
C ALA A 23 2.85 -20.06 18.27
N ARG A 24 2.01 -21.02 18.71
CA ARG A 24 2.46 -22.35 19.15
C ARG A 24 2.93 -23.23 18.00
N MET A 25 2.36 -23.02 16.81
CA MET A 25 2.65 -23.77 15.58
C MET A 25 3.77 -23.17 14.73
N ARG A 26 4.56 -22.23 15.28
CA ARG A 26 5.72 -21.73 14.55
C ARG A 26 6.72 -22.87 14.29
N PRO A 27 7.25 -22.94 13.06
CA PRO A 27 8.20 -23.97 12.67
C PRO A 27 9.50 -23.84 13.44
N ARG A 28 10.16 -24.98 13.70
CA ARG A 28 11.45 -25.05 14.40
C ARG A 28 12.61 -25.45 13.50
N THR A 29 12.29 -26.02 12.34
CA THR A 29 13.26 -26.50 11.34
C THR A 29 12.93 -25.94 9.96
N LEU A 30 13.89 -25.96 9.04
CA LEU A 30 13.67 -25.49 7.67
C LEU A 30 12.63 -26.35 6.93
N ASP A 31 12.57 -27.65 7.22
CA ASP A 31 11.62 -28.58 6.59
C ASP A 31 10.18 -28.38 7.10
N GLU A 32 9.99 -27.69 8.22
CA GLU A 32 8.68 -27.29 8.70
C GLU A 32 8.16 -26.01 8.00
N ILE A 33 8.97 -25.27 7.26
CA ILE A 33 8.50 -24.09 6.51
C ILE A 33 7.72 -24.55 5.27
N ALA A 34 6.41 -24.27 5.22
CA ALA A 34 5.57 -24.64 4.09
C ALA A 34 5.61 -23.59 2.96
N GLY A 35 5.55 -24.05 1.70
CA GLY A 35 5.23 -23.22 0.53
C GLY A 35 6.30 -22.23 0.05
N GLN A 36 7.54 -22.34 0.53
CA GLN A 36 8.64 -21.44 0.16
C GLN A 36 9.80 -22.18 -0.55
N ASP A 37 9.51 -23.27 -1.27
CA ASP A 37 10.51 -24.12 -1.94
C ASP A 37 11.36 -23.37 -2.98
N HIS A 38 10.84 -22.29 -3.56
CA HIS A 38 11.59 -21.48 -4.52
C HIS A 38 12.80 -20.77 -3.92
N ILE A 39 12.79 -20.51 -2.61
CA ILE A 39 13.91 -19.93 -1.84
C ILE A 39 14.54 -20.91 -0.84
N LEU A 40 13.80 -21.93 -0.38
CA LEU A 40 14.23 -22.92 0.63
C LEU A 40 14.34 -24.36 0.12
N GLY A 41 14.25 -24.61 -1.18
CA GLY A 41 14.57 -25.91 -1.75
C GLY A 41 16.05 -26.28 -1.51
N ALA A 42 16.37 -27.57 -1.50
CA ALA A 42 17.71 -28.09 -1.12
C ALA A 42 18.89 -27.45 -1.89
N SER A 43 18.69 -27.01 -3.13
CA SER A 43 19.73 -26.38 -3.95
C SER A 43 19.75 -24.84 -3.87
N LYS A 44 18.81 -24.22 -3.15
CA LYS A 44 18.61 -22.77 -3.13
C LYS A 44 19.62 -22.06 -2.25
N LEU A 45 19.96 -20.83 -2.64
CA LEU A 45 21.00 -20.01 -2.02
C LEU A 45 20.73 -19.81 -0.52
N LEU A 46 19.51 -19.40 -0.16
CA LEU A 46 19.17 -19.10 1.23
C LEU A 46 19.31 -20.35 2.12
N ARG A 47 18.73 -21.49 1.72
CA ARG A 47 18.87 -22.75 2.46
C ARG A 47 20.33 -23.16 2.66
N ARG A 48 21.11 -23.16 1.57
CA ARG A 48 22.55 -23.50 1.64
C ARG A 48 23.35 -22.55 2.53
N ALA A 49 23.02 -21.26 2.53
CA ALA A 49 23.67 -20.27 3.39
C ALA A 49 23.34 -20.48 4.87
N ILE A 50 22.10 -20.85 5.19
CA ILE A 50 21.65 -21.17 6.55
C ILE A 50 22.31 -22.45 7.04
N GLU A 51 22.25 -23.54 6.25
CA GLU A 51 22.83 -24.84 6.62
C GLU A 51 24.36 -24.81 6.75
N ALA A 52 25.04 -23.95 5.98
CA ALA A 52 26.48 -23.74 6.11
C ALA A 52 26.88 -22.74 7.20
N ASP A 53 25.92 -22.19 7.94
CA ASP A 53 26.10 -21.11 8.94
C ASP A 53 26.86 -19.88 8.39
N ARG A 54 26.57 -19.51 7.14
CA ARG A 54 27.19 -18.38 6.42
C ARG A 54 26.18 -17.32 5.99
N ILE A 55 25.05 -17.23 6.71
CA ILE A 55 24.02 -16.24 6.40
C ILE A 55 24.51 -14.82 6.73
N SER A 56 24.37 -13.92 5.77
CA SER A 56 24.56 -12.47 5.91
C SER A 56 23.24 -11.78 6.28
N SER A 57 23.22 -10.45 6.37
CA SER A 57 21.97 -9.70 6.50
C SER A 57 21.00 -10.03 5.35
N VAL A 58 19.72 -10.11 5.68
CA VAL A 58 18.63 -10.51 4.79
C VAL A 58 17.45 -9.55 4.94
N ILE A 59 16.80 -9.22 3.83
CA ILE A 59 15.47 -8.61 3.80
C ILE A 59 14.48 -9.62 3.22
N LEU A 60 13.47 -9.96 4.00
CA LEU A 60 12.35 -10.81 3.63
C LEU A 60 11.16 -9.91 3.26
N TYR A 61 10.66 -10.02 2.04
CA TYR A 61 9.46 -9.28 1.63
C TYR A 61 8.39 -10.22 1.06
N GLY A 62 7.12 -9.89 1.27
CA GLY A 62 5.98 -10.68 0.81
C GLY A 62 4.74 -10.44 1.65
N PRO A 63 3.58 -11.00 1.27
CA PRO A 63 2.29 -10.72 1.89
C PRO A 63 2.25 -11.11 3.39
N PRO A 64 1.25 -10.64 4.16
CA PRO A 64 1.03 -11.13 5.52
C PRO A 64 0.87 -12.66 5.55
N GLY A 65 1.27 -13.28 6.66
CA GLY A 65 1.04 -14.72 6.85
C GLY A 65 1.93 -15.69 6.06
N CYS A 66 2.79 -15.23 5.17
CA CYS A 66 3.65 -16.11 4.36
C CYS A 66 4.84 -16.74 5.11
N GLY A 67 5.09 -16.34 6.37
CA GLY A 67 6.10 -16.96 7.23
C GLY A 67 7.39 -16.14 7.45
N LYS A 68 7.42 -14.83 7.16
CA LYS A 68 8.62 -13.97 7.35
C LYS A 68 9.22 -14.07 8.77
N THR A 69 8.42 -13.82 9.81
CA THR A 69 8.85 -13.92 11.22
C THR A 69 9.28 -15.33 11.58
N SER A 70 8.54 -16.33 11.14
CA SER A 70 8.84 -17.74 11.40
C SER A 70 10.14 -18.18 10.77
N LEU A 71 10.44 -17.74 9.54
CA LEU A 71 11.70 -18.01 8.87
C LEU A 71 12.88 -17.38 9.62
N ALA A 72 12.74 -16.14 10.10
CA ALA A 72 13.77 -15.49 10.90
C ALA A 72 14.08 -16.26 12.20
N GLU A 73 13.04 -16.76 12.88
CA GLU A 73 13.19 -17.58 14.09
C GLU A 73 13.86 -18.93 13.79
N VAL A 74 13.47 -19.60 12.71
CA VAL A 74 14.11 -20.86 12.27
C VAL A 74 15.58 -20.63 11.91
N ILE A 75 15.92 -19.54 11.23
CA ILE A 75 17.32 -19.20 10.93
C ILE A 75 18.12 -19.08 12.22
N ALA A 76 17.60 -18.38 13.23
CA ALA A 76 18.28 -18.23 14.51
C ALA A 76 18.49 -19.56 15.24
N LEU A 77 17.47 -20.45 15.22
CA LEU A 77 17.55 -21.78 15.82
C LEU A 77 18.58 -22.66 15.10
N VAL A 78 18.59 -22.68 13.77
CA VAL A 78 19.50 -23.53 12.98
C VAL A 78 20.95 -23.05 13.06
N THR A 79 21.17 -21.73 13.19
CA THR A 79 22.50 -21.13 13.29
C THR A 79 23.01 -20.95 14.72
N ASP A 80 22.23 -21.38 15.73
CA ASP A 80 22.53 -21.21 17.17
C ASP A 80 22.89 -19.76 17.57
N ARG A 81 22.16 -18.81 16.99
CA ARG A 81 22.38 -17.37 17.21
C ARG A 81 21.37 -16.79 18.16
N ARG A 82 21.81 -15.77 18.92
CA ARG A 82 20.89 -14.98 19.74
C ARG A 82 19.89 -14.28 18.83
N PHE A 83 18.62 -14.30 19.20
CA PHE A 83 17.56 -13.65 18.45
C PHE A 83 16.97 -12.48 19.25
N GLU A 84 17.08 -11.27 18.69
CA GLU A 84 16.48 -10.06 19.24
C GLU A 84 15.40 -9.54 18.29
N ARG A 85 14.19 -9.32 18.81
CA ARG A 85 13.05 -8.85 18.00
C ARG A 85 12.70 -7.41 18.34
N THR A 86 12.51 -6.62 17.29
CA THR A 86 11.92 -5.28 17.37
C THR A 86 10.92 -5.05 16.23
N SER A 87 10.15 -3.97 16.31
CA SER A 87 9.13 -3.61 15.32
C SER A 87 9.30 -2.16 14.86
N GLY A 88 9.09 -1.96 13.56
CA GLY A 88 9.03 -0.67 12.86
C GLY A 88 8.06 0.33 13.48
N VAL A 89 7.02 -0.15 14.16
CA VAL A 89 5.94 0.66 14.71
C VAL A 89 6.26 1.21 16.10
N LEU A 90 6.99 0.45 16.92
CA LEU A 90 7.18 0.74 18.35
C LEU A 90 8.57 1.29 18.69
N ALA A 91 9.56 1.11 17.81
CA ALA A 91 10.95 1.41 18.12
C ALA A 91 11.32 2.88 17.80
N ASN A 92 11.69 3.63 18.83
CA ASN A 92 12.38 4.91 18.65
C ASN A 92 13.90 4.71 18.51
N VAL A 93 14.62 5.75 18.05
CA VAL A 93 16.07 5.68 17.81
C VAL A 93 16.88 5.34 19.08
N ALA A 94 16.44 5.80 20.26
CA ALA A 94 17.16 5.56 21.51
C ALA A 94 17.09 4.08 21.94
N ILE A 95 15.91 3.47 21.84
CA ILE A 95 15.70 2.04 22.10
C ILE A 95 16.53 1.21 21.10
N LEU A 96 16.51 1.59 19.83
CA LEU A 96 17.28 0.89 18.80
C LEU A 96 18.78 0.92 19.07
N ARG A 97 19.35 2.08 19.41
CA ARG A 97 20.78 2.20 19.75
C ARG A 97 21.16 1.34 20.94
N LYS A 98 20.34 1.36 22.00
CA LYS A 98 20.59 0.54 23.20
C LYS A 98 20.63 -0.96 22.86
N LEU A 99 19.72 -1.43 22.01
CA LEU A 99 19.69 -2.82 21.58
C LEU A 99 20.96 -3.18 20.77
N LEU A 100 21.37 -2.32 19.84
CA LEU A 100 22.56 -2.53 19.01
C LEU A 100 23.84 -2.55 19.85
N GLU A 101 23.98 -1.64 20.82
CA GLU A 101 25.11 -1.60 21.76
C GLU A 101 25.17 -2.87 22.62
N GLN A 102 24.01 -3.37 23.05
CA GLN A 102 23.92 -4.64 23.78
C GLN A 102 24.36 -5.82 22.90
N ALA A 103 23.92 -5.89 21.65
CA ALA A 103 24.31 -6.93 20.71
C ALA A 103 25.83 -6.93 20.47
N ALA A 104 26.42 -5.75 20.21
CA ALA A 104 27.86 -5.58 20.02
C ALA A 104 28.66 -5.96 21.29
N GLY A 105 28.16 -5.59 22.47
CA GLY A 105 28.77 -5.98 23.75
C GLY A 105 28.76 -7.50 23.97
N TRP A 106 27.65 -8.15 23.63
CA TRP A 106 27.49 -9.60 23.73
C TRP A 106 28.45 -10.36 22.83
N LYS A 107 28.60 -9.93 21.57
CA LYS A 107 29.57 -10.51 20.65
C LYS A 107 30.99 -10.47 21.20
N LYS A 108 31.40 -9.36 21.81
CA LYS A 108 32.75 -9.20 22.39
C LYS A 108 33.00 -10.11 23.58
N ILE A 109 32.03 -10.29 24.46
CA ILE A 109 32.17 -11.05 25.70
C ILE A 109 31.99 -12.55 25.47
N HIS A 110 30.96 -12.92 24.72
CA HIS A 110 30.50 -14.31 24.59
C HIS A 110 30.83 -14.96 23.24
N ARG A 111 31.37 -14.19 22.28
CA ARG A 111 31.66 -14.65 20.90
C ARG A 111 30.45 -15.28 20.20
N GLN A 112 29.25 -14.84 20.56
CA GLN A 112 28.00 -15.28 19.97
C GLN A 112 27.42 -14.16 19.11
N ASP A 113 27.11 -14.46 17.85
CA ASP A 113 26.49 -13.51 16.94
C ASP A 113 25.00 -13.31 17.26
N THR A 114 24.50 -12.11 16.99
CA THR A 114 23.09 -11.73 17.24
C THR A 114 22.38 -11.48 15.92
N ILE A 115 21.24 -12.15 15.72
CA ILE A 115 20.27 -11.81 14.70
C ILE A 115 19.33 -10.74 15.26
N LEU A 116 19.33 -9.57 14.63
CA LEU A 116 18.35 -8.52 14.89
C LEU A 116 17.22 -8.63 13.88
N PHE A 117 16.06 -9.10 14.33
CA PHE A 117 14.85 -9.13 13.52
C PHE A 117 14.05 -7.84 13.67
N ILE A 118 13.77 -7.18 12.55
CA ILE A 118 12.96 -5.97 12.48
C ILE A 118 11.71 -6.25 11.66
N ASP A 119 10.58 -6.38 12.34
CA ASP A 119 9.28 -6.51 11.70
C ASP A 119 8.81 -5.16 11.18
N GLU A 120 8.19 -5.12 10.01
CA GLU A 120 7.78 -3.89 9.32
C GLU A 120 8.89 -2.83 9.21
N ILE A 121 10.08 -3.24 8.77
CA ILE A 121 11.25 -2.35 8.62
C ILE A 121 10.96 -1.13 7.71
N HIS A 122 9.99 -1.26 6.81
CA HIS A 122 9.53 -0.17 5.93
C HIS A 122 8.96 1.04 6.70
N ARG A 123 8.52 0.86 7.96
CA ARG A 123 8.04 1.96 8.82
C ARG A 123 9.16 2.79 9.43
N PHE A 124 10.41 2.31 9.37
CA PHE A 124 11.55 3.10 9.82
C PHE A 124 11.81 4.25 8.85
N ASN A 125 11.90 5.46 9.40
CA ASN A 125 12.41 6.59 8.67
C ASN A 125 13.91 6.43 8.36
N LYS A 126 14.44 7.30 7.49
CA LYS A 126 15.83 7.25 7.05
C LYS A 126 16.84 7.28 8.22
N SER A 127 16.59 8.08 9.26
CA SER A 127 17.52 8.20 10.38
C SER A 127 17.54 6.95 11.26
N GLN A 128 16.42 6.24 11.43
CA GLN A 128 16.37 4.94 12.10
C GLN A 128 17.12 3.87 11.32
N GLN A 129 17.01 3.88 9.98
CA GLN A 129 17.73 2.93 9.12
C GLN A 129 19.25 3.19 9.13
N ASP A 130 19.67 4.45 9.09
CA ASP A 130 21.09 4.82 9.09
C ASP A 130 21.81 4.40 10.40
N VAL A 131 21.08 4.28 11.50
CA VAL A 131 21.61 3.81 12.80
C VAL A 131 22.03 2.33 12.75
N LEU A 132 21.44 1.53 11.86
CA LEU A 132 21.74 0.10 11.73
C LEU A 132 23.07 -0.13 11.00
N LEU A 133 23.45 0.77 10.08
CA LEU A 133 24.55 0.56 9.13
C LEU A 133 25.89 0.19 9.76
N PRO A 134 26.40 0.91 10.78
CA PRO A 134 27.71 0.61 11.35
C PRO A 134 27.78 -0.81 11.94
N TYR A 135 26.68 -1.29 12.51
CA TYR A 135 26.59 -2.59 13.17
C TYR A 135 26.40 -3.75 12.18
N VAL A 136 25.77 -3.47 11.04
CA VAL A 136 25.71 -4.43 9.91
C VAL A 136 27.08 -4.55 9.25
N GLU A 137 27.79 -3.43 9.07
CA GLU A 137 29.13 -3.40 8.43
C GLU A 137 30.21 -4.07 9.29
N SER A 138 30.20 -3.84 10.60
CA SER A 138 31.12 -4.50 11.54
C SER A 138 30.79 -5.98 11.76
N GLY A 139 29.60 -6.41 11.32
CA GLY A 139 29.04 -7.72 11.60
C GLY A 139 28.65 -7.91 13.07
N ASP A 140 28.53 -6.85 13.86
CA ASP A 140 28.04 -6.93 15.25
C ASP A 140 26.62 -7.50 15.32
N ILE A 141 25.83 -7.27 14.27
CA ILE A 141 24.52 -7.89 14.08
C ILE A 141 24.40 -8.50 12.68
N ILE A 142 23.47 -9.45 12.57
CA ILE A 142 22.95 -9.94 11.30
C ILE A 142 21.50 -9.48 11.24
N LEU A 143 21.24 -8.54 10.33
CA LEU A 143 19.93 -7.94 10.19
C LEU A 143 19.01 -8.89 9.43
N ILE A 144 17.84 -9.21 9.99
CA ILE A 144 16.72 -9.78 9.24
C ILE A 144 15.57 -8.77 9.26
N GLY A 145 15.42 -8.02 8.17
CA GLY A 145 14.29 -7.10 8.00
C GLY A 145 13.10 -7.81 7.36
N ALA A 146 11.89 -7.64 7.89
CA ALA A 146 10.66 -8.09 7.27
C ALA A 146 9.79 -6.91 6.84
N THR A 147 9.19 -7.01 5.66
CA THR A 147 8.22 -6.02 5.15
C THR A 147 7.19 -6.68 4.25
N THR A 148 5.99 -6.11 4.16
CA THR A 148 5.01 -6.44 3.13
C THR A 148 5.28 -5.74 1.80
N HIS A 149 6.03 -4.64 1.82
CA HIS A 149 6.27 -3.77 0.67
C HIS A 149 7.54 -4.13 -0.09
N ASN A 150 7.65 -3.63 -1.32
CA ASN A 150 8.85 -3.77 -2.11
C ASN A 150 10.04 -3.01 -1.45
N PRO A 151 11.11 -3.72 -1.04
CA PRO A 151 12.19 -3.14 -0.25
C PRO A 151 13.02 -2.09 -1.01
N PHE A 152 12.97 -2.05 -2.34
CA PHE A 152 13.72 -1.08 -3.13
C PHE A 152 13.22 0.37 -2.98
N PHE A 153 11.99 0.56 -2.51
CA PHE A 153 11.40 1.90 -2.30
C PHE A 153 11.55 2.40 -0.86
N PHE A 154 11.37 1.52 0.13
CA PHE A 154 11.27 1.90 1.54
C PHE A 154 12.57 1.72 2.32
N ILE A 155 13.46 0.85 1.86
CA ILE A 155 14.76 0.61 2.51
C ILE A 155 15.82 1.43 1.79
N ASN A 156 16.65 2.12 2.57
CA ASN A 156 17.72 2.96 2.04
C ASN A 156 18.71 2.12 1.22
N THR A 157 19.28 2.74 0.18
CA THR A 157 20.26 2.08 -0.71
C THR A 157 21.43 1.44 0.05
N PRO A 158 21.99 2.06 1.12
CA PRO A 158 23.06 1.45 1.90
C PRO A 158 22.71 0.10 2.55
N LEU A 159 21.52 -0.05 3.15
CA LEU A 159 21.10 -1.32 3.75
C LEU A 159 20.79 -2.37 2.68
N ASN A 160 20.10 -1.97 1.60
CA ASN A 160 19.81 -2.87 0.48
C ASN A 160 21.09 -3.43 -0.15
N SER A 161 22.13 -2.59 -0.31
CA SER A 161 23.43 -3.04 -0.84
C SER A 161 24.19 -4.00 0.08
N ARG A 162 23.84 -4.08 1.37
CA ARG A 162 24.49 -4.94 2.39
C ARG A 162 23.62 -6.13 2.80
N SER A 163 22.45 -6.28 2.20
CA SER A 163 21.49 -7.31 2.54
C SER A 163 21.10 -8.11 1.30
N GLN A 164 20.87 -9.42 1.47
CA GLN A 164 20.26 -10.24 0.43
C GLN A 164 18.75 -10.10 0.51
N ILE A 165 18.10 -9.89 -0.64
CA ILE A 165 16.65 -9.67 -0.69
C ILE A 165 15.98 -10.96 -1.17
N PHE A 166 15.02 -11.49 -0.39
CA PHE A 166 14.26 -12.69 -0.74
C PHE A 166 12.75 -12.42 -0.68
N GLN A 167 12.07 -12.80 -1.76
CA GLN A 167 10.60 -12.75 -1.86
C GLN A 167 9.99 -14.02 -1.30
N LEU A 168 9.04 -13.88 -0.38
CA LEU A 168 8.14 -14.94 0.04
C LEU A 168 6.85 -14.82 -0.75
N ASN A 169 6.38 -15.93 -1.29
CA ASN A 169 5.12 -16.00 -2.03
C ASN A 169 3.95 -16.23 -1.08
N PRO A 170 2.71 -15.83 -1.44
CA PRO A 170 1.52 -16.36 -0.78
C PRO A 170 1.55 -17.89 -0.79
N LEU A 171 1.11 -18.53 0.29
CA LEU A 171 1.10 -19.98 0.37
C LEU A 171 0.04 -20.56 -0.58
N SER A 172 0.37 -21.65 -1.27
CA SER A 172 -0.62 -22.41 -2.02
C SER A 172 -1.64 -23.05 -1.06
N GLU A 173 -2.81 -23.39 -1.57
CA GLU A 173 -3.83 -24.09 -0.79
C GLU A 173 -3.31 -25.41 -0.22
N GLU A 174 -2.48 -26.14 -0.96
CA GLU A 174 -1.82 -27.37 -0.48
C GLU A 174 -0.85 -27.10 0.69
N ALA A 175 -0.10 -26.00 0.63
CA ALA A 175 0.79 -25.59 1.71
C ALA A 175 -0.02 -25.20 2.96
N ILE A 176 -1.13 -24.49 2.81
CA ILE A 176 -2.04 -24.17 3.92
C ILE A 176 -2.63 -25.45 4.52
N LYS A 177 -3.14 -26.38 3.70
CA LYS A 177 -3.65 -27.67 4.17
C LYS A 177 -2.59 -28.46 4.95
N THR A 178 -1.34 -28.43 4.51
CA THR A 178 -0.21 -29.05 5.23
C THR A 178 0.00 -28.41 6.61
N VAL A 179 -0.06 -27.08 6.70
CA VAL A 179 0.05 -26.35 7.97
C VAL A 179 -1.12 -26.68 8.91
N LEU A 180 -2.34 -26.73 8.40
CA LEU A 180 -3.54 -27.05 9.17
C LEU A 180 -3.52 -28.49 9.70
N LYS A 181 -3.19 -29.48 8.85
CA LYS A 181 -3.05 -30.88 9.25
C LYS A 181 -1.99 -31.04 10.34
N ARG A 182 -0.83 -30.42 10.16
CA ARG A 182 0.21 -30.40 11.20
C ARG A 182 -0.28 -29.76 12.50
N ALA A 183 -1.05 -28.68 12.43
CA ALA A 183 -1.60 -28.04 13.62
C ALA A 183 -2.61 -28.91 14.38
N MET A 184 -3.38 -29.74 13.67
CA MET A 184 -4.29 -30.70 14.29
C MET A 184 -3.54 -31.82 15.02
N GLU A 185 -2.47 -32.35 14.41
CA GLU A 185 -1.75 -33.52 14.93
C GLU A 185 -0.68 -33.18 15.98
N HIS A 186 0.02 -32.07 15.81
CA HIS A 186 1.23 -31.78 16.60
C HIS A 186 0.89 -31.57 18.10
N PRO A 187 1.72 -32.05 19.05
CA PRO A 187 1.46 -31.91 20.49
C PRO A 187 1.36 -30.46 20.98
N ALA A 188 2.17 -29.57 20.41
CA ALA A 188 2.05 -28.12 20.65
C ALA A 188 0.84 -27.47 19.95
N GLY A 189 0.22 -28.17 19.00
CA GLY A 189 -1.01 -27.79 18.32
C GLY A 189 -2.23 -28.32 19.06
N LEU A 190 -3.17 -28.93 18.35
CA LEU A 190 -4.42 -29.46 18.90
C LEU A 190 -4.28 -30.93 19.36
N ASN A 191 -3.10 -31.53 19.22
CA ASN A 191 -2.73 -32.83 19.80
C ASN A 191 -3.72 -33.97 19.46
N GLY A 192 -4.26 -33.98 18.24
CA GLY A 192 -5.23 -34.97 17.78
C GLY A 192 -6.64 -34.83 18.37
N LEU A 193 -6.91 -33.78 19.14
CA LEU A 193 -8.25 -33.54 19.73
C LEU A 193 -9.21 -32.87 18.74
N VAL A 194 -8.73 -32.52 17.55
CA VAL A 194 -9.51 -31.87 16.49
C VAL A 194 -9.26 -32.61 15.19
N THR A 195 -10.34 -32.96 14.50
CA THR A 195 -10.33 -33.52 13.14
C THR A 195 -11.18 -32.62 12.24
N ALA A 196 -10.92 -32.64 10.94
CA ALA A 196 -11.67 -31.88 9.97
C ALA A 196 -11.90 -32.71 8.71
N ASP A 197 -13.04 -32.52 8.07
CA ASP A 197 -13.31 -33.06 6.74
C ASP A 197 -12.39 -32.40 5.69
N ASP A 198 -12.16 -33.08 4.56
CA ASP A 198 -11.31 -32.54 3.50
C ASP A 198 -11.89 -31.24 2.90
N ASP A 199 -13.22 -31.13 2.82
CA ASP A 199 -13.91 -29.93 2.31
C ASP A 199 -13.85 -28.75 3.30
N ALA A 200 -13.81 -29.01 4.62
CA ALA A 200 -13.54 -28.03 5.65
C ALA A 200 -12.11 -27.47 5.54
N LEU A 201 -11.11 -28.33 5.30
CA LEU A 201 -9.73 -27.92 5.08
C LEU A 201 -9.55 -27.15 3.77
N GLU A 202 -10.22 -27.59 2.71
CA GLU A 202 -10.25 -26.89 1.42
C GLU A 202 -10.89 -25.51 1.54
N HIS A 203 -11.99 -25.39 2.28
CA HIS A 203 -12.64 -24.12 2.58
C HIS A 203 -11.68 -23.15 3.30
N LEU A 204 -11.06 -23.58 4.40
CA LEU A 204 -10.10 -22.75 5.14
C LEU A 204 -8.90 -22.35 4.28
N ALA A 205 -8.37 -23.27 3.47
CA ALA A 205 -7.25 -23.00 2.58
C ALA A 205 -7.60 -21.94 1.52
N THR A 206 -8.80 -22.02 0.94
CA THR A 206 -9.31 -21.08 -0.06
C THR A 206 -9.52 -19.69 0.55
N VAL A 207 -10.25 -19.61 1.66
CA VAL A 207 -10.67 -18.31 2.23
C VAL A 207 -9.52 -17.52 2.85
N CYS A 208 -8.45 -18.20 3.26
CA CYS A 208 -7.28 -17.56 3.84
C CYS A 208 -6.31 -16.97 2.80
N GLU A 209 -6.53 -17.23 1.50
CA GLU A 209 -5.78 -16.62 0.37
C GLU A 209 -4.23 -16.67 0.56
N GLY A 210 -3.73 -17.78 1.11
CA GLY A 210 -2.29 -17.99 1.33
C GLY A 210 -1.71 -17.40 2.63
N ASP A 211 -2.53 -16.90 3.56
CA ASP A 211 -2.13 -16.49 4.91
C ASP A 211 -2.26 -17.65 5.92
N ALA A 212 -1.14 -18.24 6.34
CA ALA A 212 -1.13 -19.32 7.34
C ALA A 212 -1.56 -18.87 8.75
N ARG A 213 -1.29 -17.62 9.14
CA ARG A 213 -1.69 -17.11 10.46
C ARG A 213 -3.21 -17.02 10.52
N ARG A 214 -3.84 -16.51 9.48
CA ARG A 214 -5.30 -16.44 9.35
C ARG A 214 -5.92 -17.84 9.35
N ALA A 215 -5.33 -18.79 8.61
CA ALA A 215 -5.79 -20.17 8.59
C ALA A 215 -5.74 -20.84 9.97
N LEU A 216 -4.63 -20.68 10.69
CA LEU A 216 -4.47 -21.23 12.04
C LEU A 216 -5.41 -20.57 13.05
N ASN A 217 -5.65 -19.26 12.94
CA ASN A 217 -6.61 -18.57 13.81
C ASN A 217 -8.05 -19.03 13.55
N ALA A 218 -8.44 -19.20 12.28
CA ALA A 218 -9.76 -19.71 11.92
C ALA A 218 -9.96 -21.15 12.43
N LEU A 219 -8.96 -22.01 12.26
CA LEU A 219 -8.96 -23.37 12.83
C LEU A 219 -9.08 -23.36 14.35
N GLU A 220 -8.34 -22.47 15.04
CA GLU A 220 -8.42 -22.34 16.50
C GLU A 220 -9.81 -21.87 16.96
N ILE A 221 -10.42 -20.91 16.26
CA ILE A 221 -11.79 -20.44 16.54
C ILE A 221 -12.77 -21.60 16.35
N ALA A 222 -12.72 -22.28 15.20
CA ALA A 222 -13.59 -23.42 14.91
C ALA A 222 -13.47 -24.52 15.99
N ALA A 223 -12.24 -24.84 16.41
CA ALA A 223 -11.99 -25.81 17.47
C ALA A 223 -12.53 -25.39 18.83
N LEU A 224 -12.51 -24.10 19.15
CA LEU A 224 -12.98 -23.56 20.44
C LEU A 224 -14.50 -23.39 20.50
N THR A 225 -15.16 -23.11 19.37
CA THR A 225 -16.59 -22.86 19.30
C THR A 225 -17.42 -24.11 19.04
N THR A 226 -16.80 -25.17 18.51
CA THR A 226 -17.49 -26.43 18.21
C THR A 226 -17.42 -27.37 19.41
N PRO A 227 -18.57 -27.87 19.91
CA PRO A 227 -18.58 -28.82 21.03
C PRO A 227 -17.95 -30.15 20.62
N PRO A 228 -17.17 -30.80 21.51
CA PRO A 228 -16.59 -32.11 21.24
C PRO A 228 -17.68 -33.19 21.13
N GLY A 229 -17.39 -34.21 20.32
CA GLY A 229 -18.18 -35.42 20.18
C GLY A 229 -18.14 -36.29 21.45
N LYS A 230 -18.85 -37.44 21.39
CA LYS A 230 -18.93 -38.39 22.52
C LYS A 230 -17.58 -39.02 22.88
N ASP A 231 -16.64 -39.02 21.95
CA ASP A 231 -15.25 -39.47 22.06
C ASP A 231 -14.31 -38.39 22.61
N GLY A 232 -14.80 -37.18 22.85
CA GLY A 232 -14.00 -36.04 23.30
C GLY A 232 -13.22 -35.34 22.18
N VAL A 233 -13.43 -35.74 20.92
CA VAL A 233 -12.79 -35.15 19.74
C VAL A 233 -13.73 -34.12 19.11
N VAL A 234 -13.21 -32.95 18.77
CA VAL A 234 -13.95 -31.96 17.98
C VAL A 234 -13.83 -32.35 16.51
N HIS A 235 -14.96 -32.46 15.83
CA HIS A 235 -15.01 -32.74 14.40
C HIS A 235 -15.54 -31.51 13.67
N LEU A 236 -14.73 -30.97 12.76
CA LEU A 236 -15.04 -29.75 12.00
C LEU A 236 -15.53 -30.14 10.61
N THR A 237 -16.79 -29.82 10.31
CA THR A 237 -17.32 -29.88 8.95
C THR A 237 -17.16 -28.52 8.28
N ARG A 238 -17.47 -28.46 7.00
CA ARG A 238 -17.47 -27.20 6.24
C ARG A 238 -18.29 -26.10 6.93
N HIS A 239 -19.44 -26.43 7.52
CA HIS A 239 -20.31 -25.45 8.18
C HIS A 239 -19.62 -24.78 9.38
N GLU A 240 -18.95 -25.53 10.25
CA GLU A 240 -18.23 -24.95 11.39
C GLU A 240 -17.06 -24.08 10.93
N THR A 241 -16.37 -24.49 9.85
CA THR A 241 -15.29 -23.66 9.30
C THR A 241 -15.80 -22.38 8.66
N GLU A 242 -16.95 -22.38 7.98
CA GLU A 242 -17.57 -21.19 7.40
C GLU A 242 -17.91 -20.14 8.46
N GLU A 243 -18.48 -20.57 9.59
CA GLU A 243 -18.81 -19.68 10.71
C GLU A 243 -17.57 -19.18 11.48
N SER A 244 -16.47 -19.93 11.44
CA SER A 244 -15.22 -19.55 12.10
C SER A 244 -14.43 -18.47 11.36
N VAL A 245 -14.70 -18.30 10.06
CA VAL A 245 -14.03 -17.29 9.26
C VAL A 245 -14.83 -15.99 9.31
N GLN A 246 -14.29 -14.98 9.97
CA GLN A 246 -14.78 -13.62 9.78
C GLN A 246 -14.70 -13.26 8.29
N LYS A 247 -15.84 -12.93 7.68
CA LYS A 247 -15.89 -12.33 6.34
C LYS A 247 -14.89 -11.20 6.29
N LYS A 248 -14.06 -11.18 5.24
CA LYS A 248 -13.12 -10.11 4.93
C LYS A 248 -13.79 -8.77 5.24
N ALA A 249 -13.23 -7.98 6.15
CA ALA A 249 -13.01 -6.58 5.78
C ALA A 249 -12.16 -6.72 4.52
N VAL A 250 -12.74 -6.53 3.34
CA VAL A 250 -12.00 -6.69 2.08
C VAL A 250 -10.67 -6.01 2.29
N SER A 251 -9.63 -6.79 2.07
CA SER A 251 -8.25 -6.38 2.15
C SER A 251 -8.04 -5.21 1.20
N TYR A 252 -8.36 -4.01 1.66
CA TYR A 252 -7.43 -2.90 1.71
C TYR A 252 -6.59 -3.15 2.95
N ASP A 253 -5.73 -4.16 2.87
CA ASP A 253 -4.45 -3.92 3.48
C ASP A 253 -3.85 -2.75 2.69
N HIS A 254 -3.15 -1.86 3.38
CA HIS A 254 -2.51 -0.68 2.82
C HIS A 254 -1.34 -1.09 1.89
N ASP A 255 -1.51 -2.08 1.00
CA ASP A 255 -0.62 -2.35 -0.11
C ASP A 255 -0.70 -1.14 -1.04
N GLU A 256 0.30 -0.28 -0.94
CA GLU A 256 0.44 0.90 -1.79
C GLU A 256 0.32 0.52 -3.27
N ASP A 257 0.78 -0.66 -3.70
CA ASP A 257 0.64 -1.11 -5.10
C ASP A 257 -0.82 -1.39 -5.50
N GLU A 258 -1.62 -2.11 -4.70
CA GLU A 258 -3.04 -2.35 -5.05
C GLU A 258 -3.89 -1.08 -4.87
N HIS A 259 -3.54 -0.24 -3.88
CA HIS A 259 -4.10 1.10 -3.70
C HIS A 259 -3.83 1.98 -4.92
N TYR A 260 -2.57 2.08 -5.36
CA TYR A 260 -2.15 2.85 -6.53
C TYR A 260 -2.75 2.28 -7.82
N ASP A 261 -2.79 0.96 -7.98
CA ASP A 261 -3.41 0.33 -9.14
C ASP A 261 -4.92 0.57 -9.18
N THR A 262 -5.60 0.47 -8.04
CA THR A 262 -7.05 0.69 -7.96
C THR A 262 -7.41 2.15 -8.20
N ILE A 263 -6.71 3.10 -7.58
CA ILE A 263 -6.96 4.54 -7.84
C ILE A 263 -6.55 4.92 -9.27
N SER A 264 -5.51 4.29 -9.82
CA SER A 264 -5.10 4.52 -11.20
C SER A 264 -6.13 3.97 -12.19
N ALA A 265 -6.66 2.77 -11.94
CA ALA A 265 -7.75 2.19 -12.71
C ALA A 265 -9.02 3.05 -12.62
N PHE A 266 -9.36 3.53 -11.43
CA PHE A 266 -10.46 4.47 -11.21
C PHE A 266 -10.32 5.74 -12.07
N ILE A 267 -9.18 6.42 -11.98
CA ILE A 267 -8.93 7.66 -12.73
C ILE A 267 -8.88 7.41 -14.24
N LYS A 268 -8.28 6.30 -14.68
CA LYS A 268 -8.28 5.89 -16.08
C LYS A 268 -9.69 5.56 -16.59
N SER A 269 -10.55 4.96 -15.78
CA SER A 269 -11.95 4.71 -16.15
C SER A 269 -12.73 6.01 -16.31
N VAL A 270 -12.56 6.97 -15.39
CA VAL A 270 -13.20 8.29 -15.50
C VAL A 270 -12.68 9.04 -16.74
N ARG A 271 -11.36 9.05 -16.97
CA ARG A 271 -10.72 9.64 -18.16
C ARG A 271 -11.18 8.98 -19.45
N GLY A 272 -11.32 7.66 -19.45
CA GLY A 272 -11.81 6.85 -20.56
C GLY A 272 -13.32 6.91 -20.77
N SER A 273 -14.03 7.73 -19.99
CA SER A 273 -15.48 7.91 -20.04
C SER A 273 -16.29 6.62 -19.82
N ASP A 274 -15.76 5.69 -19.02
CA ASP A 274 -16.47 4.50 -18.57
C ASP A 274 -16.98 4.69 -17.14
N ALA A 275 -18.22 5.19 -17.04
CA ALA A 275 -18.88 5.43 -15.76
C ALA A 275 -19.12 4.14 -14.96
N ASN A 276 -19.33 3.00 -15.62
CA ASN A 276 -19.58 1.73 -14.94
C ASN A 276 -18.31 1.20 -14.29
N ALA A 277 -17.20 1.16 -15.05
CA ALA A 277 -15.90 0.78 -14.52
C ALA A 277 -15.45 1.74 -13.41
N ALA A 278 -15.65 3.05 -13.59
CA ALA A 278 -15.33 4.04 -12.55
C ALA A 278 -16.11 3.80 -11.25
N ILE A 279 -17.41 3.52 -11.33
CA ILE A 279 -18.22 3.19 -10.14
C ILE A 279 -17.77 1.88 -9.50
N TYR A 280 -17.38 0.87 -10.28
CA TYR A 280 -16.85 -0.38 -9.74
C TYR A 280 -15.55 -0.14 -8.93
N TRP A 281 -14.59 0.59 -9.50
CA TRP A 281 -13.35 0.89 -8.78
C TRP A 281 -13.59 1.79 -7.57
N LEU A 282 -14.49 2.76 -7.65
CA LEU A 282 -14.93 3.54 -6.49
C LEU A 282 -15.50 2.63 -5.39
N ALA A 283 -16.41 1.72 -5.74
CA ALA A 283 -17.01 0.79 -4.79
C ALA A 283 -15.97 -0.11 -4.15
N LYS A 284 -14.98 -0.59 -4.93
CA LYS A 284 -13.84 -1.37 -4.41
C LYS A 284 -13.06 -0.56 -3.36
N MET A 285 -12.66 0.67 -3.67
CA MET A 285 -11.93 1.54 -2.73
C MET A 285 -12.75 1.86 -1.46
N VAL A 286 -14.03 2.21 -1.64
CA VAL A 286 -14.95 2.53 -0.54
C VAL A 286 -15.17 1.34 0.39
N TYR A 287 -15.45 0.16 -0.18
CA TYR A 287 -15.70 -1.04 0.58
C TYR A 287 -14.48 -1.42 1.41
N ALA A 288 -13.30 -1.21 0.84
CA ALA A 288 -12.04 -1.58 1.43
C ALA A 288 -11.55 -0.52 2.45
N GLY A 289 -12.17 0.67 2.50
CA GLY A 289 -11.93 1.65 3.56
C GLY A 289 -10.87 2.69 3.20
N GLU A 290 -10.67 2.95 1.91
CA GLU A 290 -9.91 4.09 1.41
C GLU A 290 -10.36 5.41 2.06
N ASP A 291 -9.41 6.32 2.29
CA ASP A 291 -9.76 7.68 2.74
C ASP A 291 -10.65 8.36 1.67
N PRO A 292 -11.92 8.67 1.98
CA PRO A 292 -12.81 9.28 0.99
C PRO A 292 -12.33 10.67 0.56
N ARG A 293 -11.52 11.34 1.39
CA ARG A 293 -10.87 12.61 1.02
C ARG A 293 -9.81 12.40 -0.05
N PHE A 294 -9.09 11.28 -0.01
CA PHE A 294 -8.11 10.92 -1.04
C PHE A 294 -8.79 10.72 -2.39
N ILE A 295 -9.89 9.96 -2.44
CA ILE A 295 -10.68 9.77 -3.66
C ILE A 295 -11.17 11.12 -4.21
N ALA A 296 -11.74 11.96 -3.34
CA ALA A 296 -12.24 13.28 -3.73
C ALA A 296 -11.13 14.20 -4.29
N ARG A 297 -9.94 14.21 -3.67
CA ARG A 297 -8.78 14.96 -4.19
C ARG A 297 -8.40 14.52 -5.61
N ARG A 298 -8.44 13.21 -5.90
CA ARG A 298 -8.13 12.69 -7.23
C ARG A 298 -9.17 13.11 -8.28
N LEU A 299 -10.45 13.18 -7.92
CA LEU A 299 -11.49 13.73 -8.79
C LEU A 299 -11.31 15.23 -9.07
N VAL A 300 -10.87 16.01 -8.09
CA VAL A 300 -10.57 17.45 -8.26
C VAL A 300 -9.42 17.67 -9.26
N ILE A 301 -8.36 16.87 -9.15
CA ILE A 301 -7.23 16.90 -10.11
C ILE A 301 -7.73 16.54 -11.51
N LEU A 302 -8.42 15.41 -11.64
CA LEU A 302 -8.96 14.92 -12.91
C LEU A 302 -9.88 15.95 -13.58
N ALA A 303 -10.70 16.68 -12.80
CA ALA A 303 -11.60 17.70 -13.34
C ALA A 303 -10.84 18.83 -14.08
N SER A 304 -9.62 19.15 -13.66
CA SER A 304 -8.78 20.16 -14.34
C SER A 304 -7.84 19.55 -15.39
N GLU A 305 -7.38 18.31 -15.18
CA GLU A 305 -6.40 17.63 -16.04
C GLU A 305 -7.04 17.01 -17.29
N ASP A 306 -8.18 16.31 -17.13
CA ASP A 306 -8.78 15.48 -18.18
C ASP A 306 -10.10 16.03 -18.74
N ILE A 307 -10.72 16.99 -18.06
CA ILE A 307 -11.97 17.67 -18.50
C ILE A 307 -11.69 19.13 -18.84
N GLY A 308 -10.98 19.84 -17.95
CA GLY A 308 -10.52 21.20 -18.19
C GLY A 308 -11.68 22.14 -18.57
N ASN A 309 -11.45 22.92 -19.63
CA ASN A 309 -12.46 23.87 -20.10
C ASN A 309 -13.53 23.24 -21.01
N ALA A 310 -13.46 21.93 -21.31
CA ALA A 310 -14.51 21.26 -22.08
C ALA A 310 -15.82 21.20 -21.28
N ASP A 311 -15.74 21.10 -19.95
CA ASP A 311 -16.85 21.39 -19.03
C ASP A 311 -16.34 22.02 -17.73
N PRO A 312 -16.27 23.36 -17.65
CA PRO A 312 -15.73 24.06 -16.48
C PRO A 312 -16.46 23.76 -15.17
N ARG A 313 -17.72 23.29 -15.23
CA ARG A 313 -18.49 22.92 -14.05
C ARG A 313 -17.96 21.66 -13.38
N GLY A 314 -17.18 20.83 -14.09
CA GLY A 314 -16.57 19.63 -13.54
C GLY A 314 -15.76 19.91 -12.28
N LEU A 315 -14.95 20.98 -12.28
CA LEU A 315 -14.18 21.39 -11.11
C LEU A 315 -15.08 21.82 -9.95
N SER A 316 -16.15 22.57 -10.23
CA SER A 316 -17.12 22.98 -9.21
C SER A 316 -17.84 21.79 -8.57
N VAL A 317 -18.23 20.79 -9.38
CA VAL A 317 -18.84 19.55 -8.91
C VAL A 317 -17.85 18.77 -8.04
N ALA A 318 -16.59 18.63 -8.47
CA ALA A 318 -15.56 17.92 -7.71
C ALA A 318 -15.24 18.60 -6.37
N ILE A 319 -15.14 19.92 -6.34
CA ILE A 319 -14.90 20.69 -5.11
C ILE A 319 -16.09 20.58 -4.15
N ALA A 320 -17.31 20.74 -4.65
CA ALA A 320 -18.52 20.57 -3.84
C ALA A 320 -18.60 19.15 -3.25
N ALA A 321 -18.26 18.14 -4.04
CA ALA A 321 -18.19 16.76 -3.58
C ALA A 321 -17.11 16.57 -2.50
N MET A 322 -15.92 17.12 -2.67
CA MET A 322 -14.84 17.05 -1.67
C MET A 322 -15.27 17.68 -0.34
N GLN A 323 -15.86 18.87 -0.37
CA GLN A 323 -16.37 19.55 0.83
C GLN A 323 -17.51 18.77 1.49
N ALA A 324 -18.42 18.23 0.69
CA ALA A 324 -19.55 17.46 1.20
C ALA A 324 -19.09 16.11 1.79
N VAL A 325 -18.07 15.45 1.22
CA VAL A 325 -17.44 14.26 1.79
C VAL A 325 -16.86 14.55 3.17
N ASP A 326 -16.16 15.67 3.33
CA ASP A 326 -15.61 16.11 4.61
C ASP A 326 -16.69 16.37 5.65
N PHE A 327 -17.79 17.00 5.23
CA PHE A 327 -18.88 17.40 6.10
C PHE A 327 -19.76 16.21 6.52
N VAL A 328 -20.05 15.29 5.60
CA VAL A 328 -21.02 14.19 5.82
C VAL A 328 -20.37 12.95 6.42
N GLY A 329 -19.18 12.57 5.94
CA GLY A 329 -18.51 11.33 6.37
C GLY A 329 -19.13 10.04 5.83
N MET A 330 -18.48 8.92 6.13
CA MET A 330 -18.91 7.58 5.70
C MET A 330 -19.95 6.98 6.67
N PRO A 331 -20.91 6.16 6.17
CA PRO A 331 -20.97 5.61 4.81
C PRO A 331 -21.65 6.50 3.76
N GLU A 332 -22.42 7.54 4.12
CA GLU A 332 -23.22 8.38 3.20
C GLU A 332 -22.37 9.11 2.15
N ALA A 333 -21.14 9.49 2.48
CA ALA A 333 -20.20 10.11 1.54
C ALA A 333 -19.97 9.30 0.25
N ARG A 334 -20.19 7.97 0.27
CA ARG A 334 -20.12 7.13 -0.94
C ARG A 334 -21.09 7.59 -2.04
N ILE A 335 -22.25 8.14 -1.67
CA ILE A 335 -23.29 8.59 -2.61
C ILE A 335 -22.82 9.88 -3.31
N ILE A 336 -22.23 10.79 -2.54
CA ILE A 336 -21.65 12.05 -3.04
C ILE A 336 -20.49 11.74 -4.01
N LEU A 337 -19.59 10.83 -3.62
CA LEU A 337 -18.49 10.40 -4.48
C LEU A 337 -19.00 9.76 -5.77
N ALA A 338 -20.04 8.91 -5.70
CA ALA A 338 -20.63 8.29 -6.87
C ALA A 338 -21.26 9.30 -7.84
N GLN A 339 -21.93 10.33 -7.32
CA GLN A 339 -22.49 11.42 -8.13
C GLN A 339 -21.39 12.20 -8.85
N ALA A 340 -20.32 12.60 -8.15
CA ALA A 340 -19.22 13.32 -8.77
C ALA A 340 -18.48 12.46 -9.81
N THR A 341 -18.23 11.20 -9.48
CA THR A 341 -17.58 10.23 -10.38
C THR A 341 -18.34 10.08 -11.68
N THR A 342 -19.65 9.84 -11.61
CA THR A 342 -20.48 9.63 -12.82
C THR A 342 -20.62 10.91 -13.64
N TYR A 343 -20.72 12.09 -13.00
CA TYR A 343 -20.69 13.36 -13.70
C TYR A 343 -19.39 13.52 -14.51
N LEU A 344 -18.23 13.34 -13.86
CA LEU A 344 -16.92 13.54 -14.48
C LEU A 344 -16.63 12.47 -15.54
N ALA A 345 -17.06 11.23 -15.33
CA ALA A 345 -16.93 10.17 -16.33
C ALA A 345 -17.72 10.50 -17.61
N CYS A 346 -18.91 11.08 -17.48
CA CYS A 346 -19.76 11.46 -18.62
C CYS A 346 -19.44 12.84 -19.22
N ALA A 347 -18.59 13.65 -18.58
CA ALA A 347 -18.23 14.97 -19.08
C ALA A 347 -17.37 14.89 -20.38
N PRO A 348 -17.47 15.89 -21.28
CA PRO A 348 -16.56 16.00 -22.41
C PRO A 348 -15.11 16.14 -21.90
N LYS A 349 -14.17 15.49 -22.59
CA LYS A 349 -12.77 15.39 -22.15
C LYS A 349 -11.90 16.38 -22.91
N SER A 350 -11.03 17.08 -22.19
CA SER A 350 -9.96 17.89 -22.76
C SER A 350 -8.83 18.06 -21.74
N ASN A 351 -7.60 17.85 -22.20
CA ASN A 351 -6.39 18.15 -21.47
C ASN A 351 -5.68 19.41 -22.00
N ALA A 352 -6.36 20.24 -22.80
CA ALA A 352 -5.75 21.39 -23.48
C ALA A 352 -5.16 22.41 -22.51
N SER A 353 -5.86 22.72 -21.40
CA SER A 353 -5.36 23.62 -20.36
C SER A 353 -4.17 23.04 -19.59
N TYR A 354 -4.19 21.72 -19.35
CA TYR A 354 -3.10 21.00 -18.70
C TYR A 354 -1.83 21.00 -19.56
N LEU A 355 -1.94 20.65 -20.84
CA LEU A 355 -0.82 20.70 -21.77
C LEU A 355 -0.29 22.12 -21.99
N ALA A 356 -1.17 23.14 -21.93
CA ALA A 356 -0.77 24.53 -22.10
C ALA A 356 0.17 25.02 -21.00
N ILE A 357 -0.12 24.68 -19.73
CA ILE A 357 0.76 25.07 -18.62
C ILE A 357 2.07 24.27 -18.63
N ASP A 358 2.04 22.97 -18.94
CA ASP A 358 3.24 22.14 -19.06
C ASP A 358 4.17 22.66 -20.18
N ALA A 359 3.60 23.06 -21.32
CA ALA A 359 4.36 23.63 -22.42
C ALA A 359 5.00 24.99 -22.05
N ALA A 360 4.33 25.81 -21.25
CA ALA A 360 4.86 27.09 -20.78
C ALA A 360 5.96 26.89 -19.71
N LEU A 361 5.76 25.96 -18.77
CA LEU A 361 6.75 25.62 -17.74
C LEU A 361 8.03 25.06 -18.37
N ALA A 362 7.92 24.19 -19.38
CA ALA A 362 9.08 23.66 -20.10
C ALA A 362 9.93 24.77 -20.77
N ASP A 363 9.31 25.87 -21.21
CA ASP A 363 10.05 27.01 -21.76
C ASP A 363 10.80 27.80 -20.69
N VAL A 364 10.17 27.98 -19.54
CA VAL A 364 10.82 28.63 -18.39
C VAL A 364 12.01 27.80 -17.90
N GLU A 365 11.83 26.48 -17.76
CA GLU A 365 12.87 25.56 -17.30
C GLU A 365 14.05 25.45 -18.27
N SER A 366 13.80 25.48 -19.58
CA SER A 366 14.84 25.44 -20.61
C SER A 366 15.60 26.75 -20.80
N GLY A 367 15.35 27.76 -19.96
CA GLY A 367 16.05 29.05 -20.00
C GLY A 367 15.50 30.04 -21.04
N ARG A 368 14.34 29.77 -21.66
CA ARG A 368 13.61 30.74 -22.48
C ARG A 368 12.78 31.68 -21.60
N THR A 369 13.43 32.39 -20.69
CA THR A 369 12.78 33.42 -19.87
C THR A 369 12.58 34.70 -20.69
N LEU A 370 11.35 34.94 -21.13
CA LEU A 370 11.00 36.13 -21.90
C LEU A 370 10.83 37.34 -20.95
N PRO A 371 11.37 38.52 -21.28
CA PRO A 371 11.16 39.71 -20.48
C PRO A 371 9.69 40.15 -20.57
N VAL A 372 9.18 40.71 -19.47
CA VAL A 372 7.87 41.39 -19.49
C VAL A 372 7.96 42.61 -20.41
N PRO A 373 7.10 42.75 -21.44
CA PRO A 373 7.04 43.93 -22.30
C PRO A 373 6.93 45.23 -21.50
N ASP A 374 7.62 46.29 -21.94
CA ASP A 374 7.71 47.55 -21.19
C ASP A 374 6.34 48.17 -20.87
N HIS A 375 5.39 48.07 -21.80
CA HIS A 375 4.02 48.59 -21.64
C HIS A 375 3.15 47.78 -20.66
N LEU A 376 3.61 46.64 -20.15
CA LEU A 376 2.92 45.82 -19.15
C LEU A 376 3.54 45.94 -17.75
N LYS A 377 4.64 46.68 -17.58
CA LYS A 377 5.32 46.85 -16.29
C LYS A 377 4.54 47.81 -15.37
N ASN A 378 4.53 47.53 -14.07
CA ASN A 378 3.78 48.29 -13.05
C ASN A 378 4.23 49.75 -12.85
N ALA A 379 5.41 50.16 -13.34
CA ALA A 379 5.93 51.51 -13.15
C ALA A 379 6.42 52.11 -14.47
N PRO A 380 6.06 53.35 -14.81
CA PRO A 380 6.70 54.06 -15.91
C PRO A 380 8.17 54.24 -15.54
N HIS A 381 9.07 53.58 -16.28
CA HIS A 381 10.49 53.89 -16.17
C HIS A 381 10.70 55.34 -16.64
N PRO A 382 11.21 56.24 -15.79
CA PRO A 382 11.47 57.62 -16.22
C PRO A 382 12.53 57.61 -17.32
N GLY A 383 12.15 58.02 -18.53
CA GLY A 383 13.08 58.27 -19.64
C GLY A 383 12.99 57.36 -20.88
N LYS A 384 11.97 56.52 -21.03
CA LYS A 384 11.71 55.81 -22.31
C LYS A 384 10.32 56.16 -22.86
N GLY A 385 10.29 56.56 -24.13
CA GLY A 385 9.14 57.16 -24.80
C GLY A 385 7.93 56.23 -25.04
N ASP A 386 6.77 56.90 -25.10
CA ASP A 386 5.52 56.68 -25.86
C ASP A 386 4.78 55.34 -25.90
N VAL A 387 5.28 54.21 -25.40
CA VAL A 387 4.49 52.97 -25.43
C VAL A 387 3.67 52.82 -24.14
N GLN A 388 2.45 53.36 -24.15
CA GLN A 388 1.50 53.22 -23.05
C GLN A 388 0.72 51.90 -23.15
N TYR A 389 0.39 51.33 -21.98
CA TYR A 389 -0.54 50.21 -21.86
C TYR A 389 -1.88 50.56 -22.52
N GLN A 390 -2.37 49.70 -23.42
CA GLN A 390 -3.72 49.84 -23.96
C GLN A 390 -4.70 49.14 -23.04
N TYR A 391 -5.63 49.89 -22.45
CA TYR A 391 -6.66 49.34 -21.58
C TYR A 391 -7.72 48.62 -22.40
N ALA A 392 -7.82 47.29 -22.22
CA ALA A 392 -8.64 46.44 -23.08
C ALA A 392 -10.13 46.85 -23.11
N HIS A 393 -10.68 47.35 -22.00
CA HIS A 393 -12.10 47.74 -21.94
C HIS A 393 -12.45 48.93 -22.84
N ASP A 394 -11.48 49.79 -23.18
CA ASP A 394 -11.65 50.92 -24.10
C ASP A 394 -11.58 50.49 -25.58
N GLY A 395 -11.08 49.27 -25.84
CA GLY A 395 -11.06 48.67 -27.16
C GLY A 395 -12.44 48.18 -27.61
N THR A 396 -12.63 48.09 -28.93
CA THR A 396 -13.82 47.44 -29.51
C THR A 396 -13.90 45.99 -29.04
N ASP A 397 -15.10 45.55 -28.62
CA ASP A 397 -15.35 44.23 -28.01
C ASP A 397 -14.50 43.93 -26.76
N HIS A 398 -14.05 44.98 -26.07
CA HIS A 398 -13.12 44.89 -24.95
C HIS A 398 -11.81 44.17 -25.30
N PHE A 399 -11.34 44.33 -26.54
CA PHE A 399 -10.12 43.71 -27.06
C PHE A 399 -9.16 44.76 -27.64
N VAL A 400 -7.88 44.62 -27.32
CA VAL A 400 -6.79 45.42 -27.88
C VAL A 400 -5.71 44.50 -28.44
N ASP A 401 -5.20 44.88 -29.61
CA ASP A 401 -4.09 44.17 -30.25
C ASP A 401 -2.77 44.79 -29.79
N GLN A 402 -2.22 44.24 -28.71
CA GLN A 402 -0.90 44.56 -28.17
C GLN A 402 -0.19 43.26 -27.81
N GLU A 403 1.14 43.32 -27.72
CA GLU A 403 1.97 42.16 -27.43
C GLU A 403 1.99 41.86 -25.93
N TYR A 404 1.31 40.79 -25.51
CA TYR A 404 1.26 40.37 -24.11
C TYR A 404 2.45 39.51 -23.67
N VAL A 405 3.11 38.87 -24.64
CA VAL A 405 4.33 38.08 -24.44
C VAL A 405 5.10 38.09 -25.76
N PRO A 406 6.44 38.32 -25.76
CA PRO A 406 7.23 38.44 -26.99
C PRO A 406 7.56 37.06 -27.55
N THR A 407 6.53 36.32 -27.99
CA THR A 407 6.66 35.01 -28.62
C THR A 407 5.48 34.72 -29.54
N ASP A 408 5.76 34.08 -30.67
CA ASP A 408 4.74 33.55 -31.58
C ASP A 408 4.19 32.18 -31.13
N ARG A 409 4.69 31.65 -30.01
CA ARG A 409 4.27 30.34 -29.50
C ARG A 409 2.82 30.37 -29.02
N VAL A 410 2.03 29.40 -29.50
CA VAL A 410 0.67 29.15 -29.03
C VAL A 410 0.72 28.05 -27.96
N TYR A 411 0.48 28.41 -26.69
CA TYR A 411 0.47 27.44 -25.59
C TYR A 411 -0.89 26.74 -25.46
N TYR A 412 -1.98 27.51 -25.54
CA TYR A 412 -3.33 26.99 -25.35
C TYR A 412 -4.04 26.78 -26.68
N ALA A 413 -4.29 25.52 -27.01
CA ALA A 413 -5.00 25.09 -28.20
C ALA A 413 -6.28 24.33 -27.77
N PRO A 414 -7.42 25.03 -27.55
CA PRO A 414 -8.66 24.39 -27.15
C PRO A 414 -9.16 23.41 -28.22
N THR A 415 -9.79 22.34 -27.77
CA THR A 415 -10.39 21.31 -28.62
C THR A 415 -11.76 21.74 -29.16
N ASP A 416 -12.45 20.85 -29.86
CA ASP A 416 -13.85 20.98 -30.25
C ASP A 416 -14.82 20.34 -29.24
N GLN A 417 -14.31 19.85 -28.10
CA GLN A 417 -15.12 19.15 -27.11
C GLN A 417 -15.84 20.12 -26.18
N GLY A 418 -17.15 19.92 -26.01
CA GLY A 418 -17.96 20.66 -25.06
C GLY A 418 -17.85 22.18 -25.20
N TYR A 419 -17.58 22.87 -24.09
CA TYR A 419 -17.50 24.32 -24.06
C TYR A 419 -16.23 24.88 -24.73
N GLU A 420 -15.20 24.06 -24.97
CA GLU A 420 -14.00 24.51 -25.66
C GLU A 420 -14.26 24.91 -27.11
N GLU A 421 -15.29 24.36 -27.76
CA GLU A 421 -15.69 24.82 -29.09
C GLU A 421 -16.04 26.32 -29.09
N THR A 422 -16.72 26.79 -28.04
CA THR A 422 -17.07 28.20 -27.87
C THR A 422 -15.83 29.05 -27.58
N ILE A 423 -14.92 28.53 -26.74
CA ILE A 423 -13.66 29.20 -26.43
C ILE A 423 -12.80 29.33 -27.69
N ARG A 424 -12.67 28.27 -28.48
CA ARG A 424 -11.94 28.26 -29.74
C ARG A 424 -12.48 29.31 -30.72
N LYS A 425 -13.80 29.36 -30.93
CA LYS A 425 -14.44 30.39 -31.77
C LYS A 425 -14.11 31.81 -31.29
N ARG A 426 -14.06 32.03 -29.98
CA ARG A 426 -13.68 33.33 -29.38
C ARG A 426 -12.20 33.67 -29.64
N LEU A 427 -11.30 32.70 -29.48
CA LEU A 427 -9.88 32.89 -29.79
C LEU A 427 -9.65 33.17 -31.28
N GLU A 428 -10.35 32.46 -32.17
CA GLU A 428 -10.30 32.67 -33.62
C GLU A 428 -10.82 34.05 -34.01
N HIS A 429 -11.90 34.51 -33.37
CA HIS A 429 -12.43 35.86 -33.56
C HIS A 429 -11.38 36.92 -33.21
N TRP A 430 -10.76 36.83 -32.03
CA TRP A 430 -9.68 37.75 -31.63
C TRP A 430 -8.46 37.66 -32.55
N ALA A 431 -8.06 36.47 -32.98
CA ALA A 431 -6.98 36.30 -33.94
C ALA A 431 -7.30 36.95 -35.30
N SER A 432 -8.56 36.91 -35.74
CA SER A 432 -9.01 37.61 -36.96
C SER A 432 -8.96 39.13 -36.82
N MET A 433 -9.26 39.66 -35.63
CA MET A 433 -9.16 41.09 -35.33
C MET A 433 -7.72 41.59 -35.39
N ARG A 434 -6.74 40.78 -34.94
CA ARG A 434 -5.30 41.08 -35.09
C ARG A 434 -4.86 41.14 -36.55
N LYS A 435 -5.35 40.20 -37.38
CA LYS A 435 -5.02 40.16 -38.82
C LYS A 435 -5.58 41.35 -39.60
N LYS A 436 -6.73 41.92 -39.21
CA LYS A 436 -7.34 43.08 -39.87
C LYS A 436 -6.61 44.41 -39.63
N LYS A 437 -5.73 44.47 -38.61
CA LYS A 437 -4.92 45.67 -38.29
C LYS A 437 -3.54 45.68 -38.95
N LYS A 438 -3.08 44.54 -39.49
CA LYS A 438 -1.90 44.47 -40.37
C LYS A 438 -2.32 44.75 -41.81
#